data_AF-A0A2J8JTR4-F1
#
_entry.id   AF-A0A2J8JTR4-F1
#
_cell.length_a   1.000
_cell.length_b   1.000
_cell.length_c   1.000
_cell.angle_alpha   90.00
_cell.angle_beta   90.00
_cell.angle_gamma   90.00
#
_symmetry.space_group_name_H-M   'P 1'
#
loop_
_entity.id
_entity.type
_entity.pdbx_description
1 polymer ?
#
loop_
_entity_poly.entity_id
_entity_poly.type
_entity_poly.pdbx_seq_one_letter_code
_entity_poly.pdbx_strand_id
1 'polypeptide(L)'
;ATSVRNLPELKTAVGRGRAWLYLALMQKKLADYLKVLIDNKHLLSEFYEPEALMMEEEGMVIVGLLVGLSVLDANLCLKGEDLDSQVGVIDFSLYLKDVQDLDGGKDCTVGDLQTKIDGLEKTNSKLQEELSAATDRICSLQEEQQQLREQNELIRERSEKSVEITKQDTKVELETYKQTRQGLDEMYSDVWKQLKEEKKVRLELEKELELQIGMKTEMEIAMKLLEKDTHEKQDTLVALRQQLEEVKAINLQMFHKAQNAESSLQQKNE
;
A
#
# COMPACT_ATOMS: atom_id res chain seq x y z
N ALA A 1 -70.33 15.22 14.11
CA ALA A 1 -69.20 15.79 14.87
C ALA A 1 -68.94 17.19 14.36
N THR A 2 -69.08 18.21 15.21
CA THR A 2 -68.83 19.61 14.87
C THR A 2 -67.32 19.81 14.73
N SER A 3 -66.80 19.71 13.51
CA SER A 3 -65.37 19.85 13.24
C SER A 3 -65.01 21.34 13.13
N VAL A 4 -63.90 21.74 13.76
CA VAL A 4 -63.34 23.11 13.70
C VAL A 4 -63.17 23.62 12.26
N ARG A 5 -62.96 22.71 11.30
CA ARG A 5 -62.80 23.03 9.88
C ARG A 5 -64.07 23.59 9.21
N ASN A 6 -65.24 23.37 9.82
CA ASN A 6 -66.53 23.78 9.27
C ASN A 6 -67.13 25.00 10.00
N LEU A 7 -66.33 25.71 10.82
CA LEU A 7 -66.75 26.95 11.49
C LEU A 7 -66.48 28.14 10.56
N PRO A 8 -67.52 28.77 9.96
CA PRO A 8 -67.36 29.87 9.02
C PRO A 8 -66.89 31.18 9.66
N GLU A 9 -66.86 31.26 10.99
CA GLU A 9 -66.53 32.46 11.75
C GLU A 9 -65.01 32.66 11.96
N LEU A 10 -64.17 31.64 11.74
CA LEU A 10 -62.73 31.68 12.03
C LEU A 10 -61.89 31.85 10.76
N LYS A 11 -61.13 32.94 10.67
CA LYS A 11 -60.32 33.28 9.49
C LYS A 11 -58.86 32.83 9.65
N THR A 12 -58.30 32.82 10.87
CA THR A 12 -56.88 32.53 11.08
C THR A 12 -56.59 31.08 11.49
N ALA A 13 -55.35 30.62 11.26
CA ALA A 13 -54.90 29.31 11.73
C ALA A 13 -54.84 29.25 13.28
N VAL A 14 -54.52 30.37 13.92
CA VAL A 14 -54.46 30.50 15.39
C VAL A 14 -55.86 30.41 16.01
N GLY A 15 -56.85 31.12 15.45
CA GLY A 15 -58.25 31.02 15.89
C GLY A 15 -58.80 29.61 15.75
N ARG A 16 -58.44 28.90 14.66
CA ARG A 16 -58.76 27.47 14.51
C ARG A 16 -58.09 26.60 15.59
N GLY A 17 -56.81 26.84 15.91
CA GLY A 17 -56.12 26.14 17.00
C GLY A 17 -56.78 26.35 18.36
N ARG A 18 -57.20 27.59 18.65
CA ARG A 18 -57.91 27.93 19.90
C ARG A 18 -59.29 27.30 19.97
N ALA A 19 -60.07 27.37 18.91
CA ALA A 19 -61.37 26.70 18.85
C ALA A 19 -61.23 25.18 19.02
N TRP A 20 -60.15 24.58 18.49
CA TRP A 20 -59.85 23.17 18.72
C TRP A 20 -59.57 22.87 20.20
N LEU A 21 -58.79 23.70 20.89
CA LEU A 21 -58.53 23.54 22.33
C LEU A 21 -59.82 23.64 23.16
N TYR A 22 -60.69 24.60 22.84
CA TYR A 22 -61.98 24.77 23.51
C TYR A 22 -62.87 23.52 23.33
N LEU A 23 -62.99 23.02 22.10
CA LEU A 23 -63.74 21.80 21.83
C LEU A 23 -63.13 20.56 22.49
N ALA A 24 -61.81 20.43 22.48
CA ALA A 24 -61.10 19.32 23.12
C ALA A 24 -61.31 19.33 24.65
N LEU A 25 -61.39 20.51 25.26
CA LEU A 25 -61.70 20.67 26.67
C LEU A 25 -63.17 20.34 26.98
N MET A 26 -64.13 20.84 26.18
CA MET A 26 -65.54 20.47 26.31
C MET A 26 -65.78 18.96 26.13
N GLN A 27 -65.01 18.32 25.24
CA GLN A 27 -65.05 16.88 25.02
C GLN A 27 -64.32 16.08 26.11
N LYS A 28 -63.63 16.75 27.05
CA LYS A 28 -62.83 16.13 28.12
C LYS A 28 -61.70 15.23 27.58
N LYS A 29 -61.22 15.53 26.37
CA LYS A 29 -60.23 14.73 25.61
C LYS A 29 -58.94 15.46 25.29
N LEU A 30 -58.74 16.67 25.84
CA LEU A 30 -57.55 17.48 25.58
C LEU A 30 -56.23 16.75 25.92
N ALA A 31 -56.15 16.12 27.11
CA ALA A 31 -54.96 15.38 27.53
C ALA A 31 -54.72 14.16 26.62
N ASP A 32 -55.77 13.43 26.25
CA ASP A 32 -55.66 12.26 25.36
C ASP A 32 -55.14 12.66 23.97
N TYR A 33 -55.61 13.79 23.42
CA TYR A 33 -55.14 14.28 22.12
C TYR A 33 -53.68 14.75 22.14
N LEU A 34 -53.28 15.47 23.20
CA LEU A 34 -51.90 15.91 23.35
C LEU A 34 -50.95 14.74 23.63
N LYS A 35 -51.41 13.71 24.36
CA LYS A 35 -50.64 12.48 24.56
C LYS A 35 -50.32 11.80 23.22
N VAL A 36 -51.32 11.60 22.37
CA VAL A 36 -51.13 11.01 21.04
C VAL A 36 -50.16 11.85 20.19
N LEU A 37 -50.20 13.18 20.33
CA LEU A 37 -49.31 14.08 19.60
C LEU A 37 -47.84 13.93 20.07
N ILE A 38 -47.59 13.87 21.38
CA ILE A 38 -46.24 13.70 21.94
C ILE A 38 -45.69 12.29 21.70
N ASP A 39 -46.54 11.26 21.75
CA ASP A 39 -46.14 9.87 21.43
C ASP A 39 -45.66 9.75 19.97
N ASN A 40 -46.11 10.63 19.08
CA ASN A 40 -45.71 10.68 17.66
C ASN A 40 -44.59 11.71 17.39
N LYS A 41 -43.47 11.61 18.12
CA LYS A 41 -42.31 12.53 18.00
C LYS A 41 -41.79 12.71 16.57
N HIS A 42 -41.90 11.69 15.71
CA HIS A 42 -41.45 11.75 14.32
C HIS A 42 -42.22 12.75 13.43
N LEU A 43 -43.51 12.96 13.70
CA LEU A 43 -44.30 14.01 13.03
C LEU A 43 -44.10 15.35 13.70
N LEU A 44 -43.89 15.33 15.02
CA LEU A 44 -43.74 16.54 15.82
C LEU A 44 -42.43 17.28 15.53
N SER A 45 -41.35 16.54 15.20
CA SER A 45 -40.07 17.10 14.75
C SER A 45 -40.13 17.87 13.44
N GLU A 46 -41.23 17.76 12.67
CA GLU A 46 -41.44 18.56 11.46
C GLU A 46 -41.91 19.99 11.79
N PHE A 47 -42.43 20.21 13.01
CA PHE A 47 -42.99 21.48 13.47
C PHE A 47 -42.24 22.09 14.67
N TYR A 48 -41.48 21.29 15.41
CA TYR A 48 -40.77 21.69 16.63
C TYR A 48 -39.27 21.34 16.56
N GLU A 49 -38.43 22.24 17.09
CA GLU A 49 -37.00 22.00 17.28
C GLU A 49 -36.73 20.91 18.33
N PRO A 50 -35.57 20.23 18.30
CA PRO A 50 -35.24 19.15 19.24
C PRO A 50 -35.34 19.56 20.72
N GLU A 51 -34.91 20.79 21.05
CA GLU A 51 -34.92 21.34 22.42
C GLU A 51 -36.26 21.98 22.82
N ALA A 52 -37.31 21.82 22.01
CA ALA A 52 -38.62 22.38 22.32
C ALA A 52 -39.29 21.60 23.46
N LEU A 53 -40.06 22.32 24.29
CA LEU A 53 -40.80 21.77 25.43
C LEU A 53 -41.63 20.51 25.10
N MET A 54 -42.20 20.43 23.89
CA MET A 54 -43.04 19.32 23.45
C MET A 54 -42.24 18.08 23.02
N MET A 55 -40.93 18.22 22.76
CA MET A 55 -40.01 17.15 22.34
C MET A 55 -39.29 16.50 23.53
N GLU A 56 -39.16 17.22 24.63
CA GLU A 56 -38.51 16.80 25.87
C GLU A 56 -39.49 16.14 26.88
N GLU A 57 -38.98 15.69 28.03
CA GLU A 57 -39.77 14.98 29.05
C GLU A 57 -40.84 15.88 29.70
N GLU A 58 -40.63 17.20 29.72
CA GLU A 58 -41.56 18.19 30.25
C GLU A 58 -42.91 18.17 29.54
N GLY A 59 -42.94 17.86 28.23
CA GLY A 59 -44.18 17.70 27.48
C GLY A 59 -45.08 16.60 28.07
N MET A 60 -44.48 15.48 28.49
CA MET A 60 -45.21 14.38 29.14
C MET A 60 -45.71 14.77 30.53
N VAL A 61 -44.93 15.57 31.27
CA VAL A 61 -45.36 16.13 32.57
C VAL A 61 -46.58 17.03 32.39
N ILE A 62 -46.59 17.90 31.37
CA ILE A 62 -47.72 18.78 31.06
C ILE A 62 -48.96 17.97 30.71
N VAL A 63 -48.84 16.92 29.88
CA VAL A 63 -49.96 16.02 29.58
C VAL A 63 -50.51 15.38 30.86
N GLY A 64 -49.63 14.93 31.77
CA GLY A 64 -50.02 14.39 33.07
C GLY A 64 -50.84 15.37 33.91
N LEU A 65 -50.44 16.64 33.96
CA LEU A 65 -51.19 17.69 34.65
C LEU A 65 -52.55 17.98 34.00
N LEU A 66 -52.63 17.92 32.67
CA LEU A 66 -53.87 18.15 31.92
C LEU A 66 -54.90 17.03 32.11
N VAL A 67 -54.53 15.83 32.57
CA VAL A 67 -55.48 14.75 32.91
C VAL A 67 -56.48 15.23 33.96
N GLY A 68 -56.05 16.07 34.92
CA GLY A 68 -56.93 16.62 35.96
C GLY A 68 -58.08 17.48 35.40
N LEU A 69 -57.89 18.10 34.23
CA LEU A 69 -58.93 18.92 33.59
C LEU A 69 -60.07 18.09 33.00
N SER A 70 -59.90 16.78 32.82
CA SER A 70 -60.96 15.89 32.29
C SER A 70 -62.16 15.76 33.22
N VAL A 71 -62.01 16.06 34.52
CA VAL A 71 -63.09 16.01 35.51
C VAL A 71 -63.96 17.27 35.45
N LEU A 72 -63.46 18.36 34.86
CA LEU A 72 -64.18 19.62 34.77
C LEU A 72 -65.26 19.57 33.69
N ASP A 73 -66.46 20.06 34.01
CA ASP A 73 -67.55 20.20 33.04
C ASP A 73 -67.57 21.62 32.48
N ALA A 74 -66.71 21.87 31.50
CA ALA A 74 -66.60 23.17 30.84
C ALA A 74 -67.67 23.28 29.72
N ASN A 75 -68.62 24.20 29.87
CA ASN A 75 -69.57 24.54 28.80
C ASN A 75 -69.19 25.88 28.16
N LEU A 76 -68.18 25.85 27.29
CA LEU A 76 -67.67 27.03 26.61
C LEU A 76 -68.46 27.27 25.32
N CYS A 77 -69.29 28.31 25.28
CA CYS A 77 -70.08 28.64 24.09
C CYS A 77 -69.20 29.31 23.03
N LEU A 78 -68.94 28.60 21.92
CA LEU A 78 -68.18 29.14 20.78
C LEU A 78 -68.93 30.22 19.97
N LYS A 79 -70.20 30.49 20.27
CA LYS A 79 -71.03 31.46 19.55
C LYS A 79 -70.75 32.87 20.07
N GLY A 80 -70.04 33.68 19.28
CA GLY A 80 -69.86 35.10 19.52
C GLY A 80 -68.54 35.52 20.20
N GLU A 81 -67.61 34.60 20.46
CA GLU A 81 -66.26 34.94 20.89
C GLU A 81 -65.33 35.09 19.68
N ASP A 82 -64.68 36.27 19.55
CA ASP A 82 -63.67 36.51 18.53
C ASP A 82 -62.34 35.82 18.91
N LEU A 83 -62.25 34.53 18.60
CA LEU A 83 -61.07 33.70 18.85
C LEU A 83 -59.88 34.05 17.94
N ASP A 84 -60.08 34.87 16.90
CA ASP A 84 -58.99 35.40 16.08
C ASP A 84 -58.27 36.59 16.78
N SER A 85 -58.90 37.21 17.78
CA SER A 85 -58.33 38.33 18.57
C SER A 85 -57.61 37.89 19.86
N GLN A 86 -56.94 38.80 20.58
CA GLN A 86 -56.17 38.46 21.79
C GLN A 86 -57.09 37.96 22.93
N VAL A 87 -56.79 36.78 23.48
CA VAL A 87 -57.53 36.20 24.63
C VAL A 87 -57.25 37.02 25.89
N GLY A 88 -58.26 37.14 26.77
CA GLY A 88 -58.16 37.90 28.02
C GLY A 88 -56.96 37.51 28.89
N VAL A 89 -56.30 38.51 29.47
CA VAL A 89 -55.12 38.33 30.33
C VAL A 89 -55.56 37.75 31.68
N ILE A 90 -54.98 36.61 32.08
CA ILE A 90 -55.15 36.04 33.41
C ILE A 90 -54.15 36.73 34.35
N ASP A 91 -54.63 37.32 35.44
CA ASP A 91 -53.76 37.91 36.46
C ASP A 91 -53.21 36.83 37.40
N PHE A 92 -51.94 36.45 37.20
CA PHE A 92 -51.25 35.49 38.05
C PHE A 92 -50.79 36.09 39.39
N SER A 93 -50.96 37.41 39.61
CA SER A 93 -50.51 38.09 40.83
C SER A 93 -51.18 37.55 42.09
N LEU A 94 -52.38 36.95 42.00
CA LEU A 94 -53.04 36.29 43.12
C LEU A 94 -52.33 35.01 43.60
N TYR A 95 -51.61 34.32 42.71
CA TYR A 95 -50.91 33.07 43.06
C TYR A 95 -49.44 33.30 43.46
N LEU A 96 -48.92 34.50 43.22
CA LEU A 96 -47.55 34.90 43.52
C LEU A 96 -47.43 35.71 44.83
N LYS A 97 -48.55 35.97 45.54
CA LYS A 97 -48.61 36.96 46.63
C LYS A 97 -48.21 36.47 48.04
N ASP A 98 -47.92 35.18 48.24
CA ASP A 98 -47.67 34.61 49.59
C ASP A 98 -46.22 34.75 50.11
N VAL A 99 -45.45 35.76 49.69
CA VAL A 99 -44.02 35.90 50.13
C VAL A 99 -43.73 37.20 50.89
N GLN A 100 -44.66 38.15 51.04
CA GLN A 100 -44.31 39.51 51.47
C GLN A 100 -44.94 40.07 52.76
N ASP A 101 -45.76 39.33 53.51
CA ASP A 101 -46.34 39.85 54.77
C ASP A 101 -45.68 39.27 56.04
N LEU A 102 -44.52 39.81 56.45
CA LEU A 102 -43.85 39.52 57.74
C LEU A 102 -43.08 40.75 58.28
N ASP A 103 -43.72 41.91 58.44
CA ASP A 103 -43.13 43.12 59.08
C ASP A 103 -43.11 43.03 60.63
N GLY A 104 -42.70 41.87 61.16
CA GLY A 104 -42.41 41.63 62.58
C GLY A 104 -41.13 40.82 62.82
N GLY A 105 -40.46 40.35 61.76
CA GLY A 105 -39.20 39.63 61.82
C GLY A 105 -38.06 40.52 61.32
N LYS A 106 -37.35 41.18 62.22
CA LYS A 106 -36.02 41.76 61.92
C LYS A 106 -34.89 40.96 62.56
N ASP A 107 -35.08 40.44 63.77
CA ASP A 107 -34.07 39.61 64.44
C ASP A 107 -33.99 38.17 63.92
N CYS A 108 -35.12 37.51 63.60
CA CYS A 108 -35.09 36.15 63.04
C CYS A 108 -34.47 36.12 61.63
N THR A 109 -34.77 37.12 60.80
CA THR A 109 -34.31 37.25 59.42
C THR A 109 -32.82 37.59 59.34
N VAL A 110 -32.31 38.39 60.29
CA VAL A 110 -30.87 38.68 60.40
C VAL A 110 -30.10 37.42 60.85
N GLY A 111 -30.65 36.63 61.78
CA GLY A 111 -30.06 35.35 62.18
C GLY A 111 -30.04 34.30 61.07
N ASP A 112 -31.11 34.21 60.28
CA ASP A 112 -31.17 33.32 59.11
C ASP A 112 -30.20 33.74 58.01
N LEU A 113 -30.05 35.05 57.77
CA LEU A 113 -29.06 35.60 56.85
C LEU A 113 -27.63 35.33 57.34
N GLN A 114 -27.36 35.49 58.64
CA GLN A 114 -26.04 35.19 59.22
C GLN A 114 -25.69 33.70 59.06
N THR A 115 -26.64 32.80 59.32
CA THR A 115 -26.43 31.35 59.14
C THR A 115 -26.16 30.99 57.69
N LYS A 116 -26.83 31.65 56.74
CA LYS A 116 -26.57 31.49 55.30
C LYS A 116 -25.20 32.03 54.90
N ILE A 117 -24.78 33.17 55.44
CA ILE A 117 -23.45 33.74 55.20
C ILE A 117 -22.37 32.78 55.70
N ASP A 118 -22.47 32.29 56.94
CA ASP A 118 -21.51 31.34 57.50
C ASP A 118 -21.48 30.01 56.70
N GLY A 119 -22.63 29.56 56.21
CA GLY A 119 -22.74 28.41 55.31
C GLY A 119 -22.04 28.64 53.98
N LEU A 120 -22.27 29.81 53.37
CA LEU A 120 -21.63 30.22 52.13
C LEU A 120 -20.11 30.35 52.28
N GLU A 121 -19.62 30.97 53.36
CA GLU A 121 -18.20 31.10 53.65
C GLU A 121 -17.52 29.72 53.78
N LYS A 122 -18.15 28.77 54.50
CA LYS A 122 -17.65 27.40 54.58
C LYS A 122 -17.63 26.70 53.23
N THR A 123 -18.68 26.85 52.42
CA THR A 123 -18.68 26.27 51.07
C THR A 123 -17.63 26.90 50.18
N ASN A 124 -17.42 28.22 50.27
CA ASN A 124 -16.44 28.95 49.48
C ASN A 124 -15.01 28.51 49.85
N SER A 125 -14.72 28.33 51.15
CA SER A 125 -13.44 27.81 51.62
C SER A 125 -13.17 26.39 51.08
N LYS A 126 -14.18 25.51 51.05
CA LYS A 126 -14.05 24.17 50.48
C LYS A 126 -13.81 24.20 48.97
N LEU A 127 -14.57 25.02 48.25
CA LEU A 127 -14.39 25.19 46.80
C LEU A 127 -13.00 25.73 46.46
N GLN A 128 -12.45 26.61 47.30
CA GLN A 128 -11.11 27.14 47.11
C GLN A 128 -10.01 26.08 47.34
N GLU A 129 -10.19 25.19 48.32
CA GLU A 129 -9.30 24.05 48.56
C GLU A 129 -9.38 23.02 47.41
N GLU A 130 -10.58 22.69 46.96
CA GLU A 130 -10.80 21.81 45.80
C GLU A 130 -10.20 22.39 44.52
N LEU A 131 -10.34 23.71 44.31
CA LEU A 131 -9.73 24.41 43.17
C LEU A 131 -8.20 24.34 43.23
N SER A 132 -7.59 24.51 44.41
CA SER A 132 -6.15 24.37 44.59
C SER A 132 -5.69 22.95 44.26
N ALA A 133 -6.36 21.93 44.83
CA ALA A 133 -6.02 20.53 44.58
C ALA A 133 -6.22 20.13 43.10
N ALA A 134 -7.25 20.67 42.44
CA ALA A 134 -7.46 20.49 41.01
C ALA A 134 -6.36 21.15 40.18
N THR A 135 -5.92 22.34 40.58
CA THR A 135 -4.81 23.07 39.92
C THR A 135 -3.50 22.28 40.03
N ASP A 136 -3.18 21.75 41.21
CA ASP A 136 -1.98 20.93 41.42
C ASP A 136 -2.01 19.66 40.55
N ARG A 137 -3.17 18.99 40.45
CA ARG A 137 -3.35 17.84 39.56
C ARG A 137 -3.14 18.20 38.09
N ILE A 138 -3.64 19.36 37.65
CA ILE A 138 -3.44 19.85 36.28
C ILE A 138 -1.95 20.06 36.02
N CYS A 139 -1.21 20.69 36.94
CA CYS A 139 0.23 20.88 36.81
C CYS A 139 0.97 19.54 36.67
N SER A 140 0.71 18.56 37.54
CA SER A 140 1.35 17.23 37.46
C SER A 140 1.03 16.51 36.15
N LEU A 141 -0.23 16.55 35.69
CA LEU A 141 -0.62 15.95 34.41
C LEU A 141 0.02 16.66 33.21
N GLN A 142 0.21 17.97 33.28
CA GLN A 142 0.91 18.73 32.24
C GLN A 142 2.39 18.33 32.17
N GLU A 143 3.06 18.16 33.32
CA GLU A 143 4.44 17.68 33.39
C GLU A 143 4.57 16.26 32.83
N GLU A 144 3.69 15.33 33.22
CA GLU A 144 3.67 13.97 32.67
C GLU A 144 3.42 13.97 31.16
N GLN A 145 2.48 14.78 30.67
CA GLN A 145 2.22 14.91 29.24
C GLN A 145 3.45 15.42 28.49
N GLN A 146 4.17 16.40 29.05
CA GLN A 146 5.39 16.93 28.45
C GLN A 146 6.50 15.86 28.41
N GLN A 147 6.71 15.12 29.50
CA GLN A 147 7.66 14.02 29.55
C GLN A 147 7.33 12.92 28.54
N LEU A 148 6.06 12.54 28.42
CA LEU A 148 5.61 11.55 27.45
C LEU A 148 5.82 12.04 26.01
N ARG A 149 5.63 13.33 25.72
CA ARG A 149 5.91 13.90 24.40
C ARG A 149 7.40 13.79 24.07
N GLU A 150 8.27 14.18 24.99
CA GLU A 150 9.73 14.09 24.81
C GLU A 150 10.20 12.64 24.62
N GLN A 151 9.66 11.69 25.41
CA GLN A 151 9.97 10.27 25.24
C GLN A 151 9.50 9.72 23.88
N ASN A 152 8.29 10.09 23.44
CA ASN A 152 7.80 9.68 22.13
C ASN A 152 8.63 10.25 21.00
N GLU A 153 9.08 11.50 21.12
CA GLU A 153 9.98 12.13 20.15
C GLU A 153 11.32 11.40 20.07
N LEU A 154 11.92 11.08 21.23
CA LEU A 154 13.17 10.31 21.29
C LEU A 154 13.02 8.90 20.68
N ILE A 155 11.92 8.20 20.98
CA ILE A 155 11.64 6.88 20.41
C ILE A 155 11.50 6.98 18.89
N ARG A 156 10.79 8.01 18.40
CA ARG A 156 10.63 8.26 16.96
C ARG A 156 11.97 8.53 16.29
N GLU A 157 12.79 9.42 16.83
CA GLU A 157 14.11 9.73 16.29
C GLU A 157 15.02 8.50 16.26
N ARG A 158 15.03 7.71 17.34
CA ARG A 158 15.80 6.46 17.41
C ARG A 158 15.31 5.44 16.39
N SER A 159 13.99 5.32 16.20
CA SER A 159 13.39 4.45 15.20
C SER A 159 13.75 4.88 13.78
N GLU A 160 13.61 6.16 13.46
CA GLU A 160 13.97 6.73 12.15
C GLU A 160 15.45 6.52 11.84
N LYS A 161 16.33 6.78 12.81
CA LYS A 161 17.76 6.55 12.67
C LYS A 161 18.09 5.07 12.44
N SER A 162 17.43 4.17 13.17
CA SER A 162 17.60 2.72 12.97
C SER A 162 17.19 2.29 11.57
N VAL A 163 16.05 2.79 11.07
CA VAL A 163 15.56 2.50 9.72
C VAL A 163 16.52 3.02 8.66
N GLU A 164 17.05 4.24 8.82
CA GLU A 164 17.99 4.82 7.86
C GLU A 164 19.31 4.05 7.81
N ILE A 165 19.83 3.59 8.96
CA ILE A 165 21.01 2.72 9.01
C ILE A 165 20.75 1.42 8.25
N THR A 166 19.65 0.72 8.53
CA THR A 166 19.31 -0.54 7.83
C THR A 166 19.13 -0.32 6.32
N LYS A 167 18.57 0.81 5.91
CA LYS A 167 18.43 1.18 4.50
C LYS A 167 19.78 1.44 3.85
N GLN A 168 20.71 2.06 4.55
CA GLN A 168 22.06 2.29 4.05
C GLN A 168 22.83 0.97 3.93
N ASP A 169 22.73 0.08 4.91
CA ASP A 169 23.38 -1.23 4.90
C ASP A 169 22.87 -2.09 3.73
N THR A 170 21.55 -2.21 3.58
CA THR A 170 20.94 -2.94 2.46
C THR A 170 21.32 -2.37 1.09
N LYS A 171 21.48 -1.04 0.97
CA LYS A 171 21.97 -0.40 -0.26
C LYS A 171 23.41 -0.81 -0.57
N VAL A 172 24.29 -0.82 0.44
CA VAL A 172 25.69 -1.22 0.27
C VAL A 172 25.79 -2.70 -0.13
N GLU A 173 25.00 -3.58 0.50
CA GLU A 173 24.94 -4.99 0.12
C GLU A 173 24.48 -5.16 -1.34
N LEU A 174 23.45 -4.43 -1.77
CA LEU A 174 22.92 -4.50 -3.13
C LEU A 174 23.94 -4.02 -4.17
N GLU A 175 24.63 -2.91 -3.92
CA GLU A 175 25.69 -2.42 -4.81
C GLU A 175 26.87 -3.40 -4.88
N THR A 176 27.25 -3.98 -3.75
CA THR A 176 28.31 -4.99 -3.70
C THR A 176 27.92 -6.24 -4.51
N TYR A 177 26.70 -6.74 -4.33
CA TYR A 177 26.17 -7.85 -5.09
C TYR A 177 26.16 -7.56 -6.59
N LYS A 178 25.71 -6.36 -6.99
CA LYS A 178 25.65 -5.93 -8.39
C LYS A 178 27.05 -5.87 -9.02
N GLN A 179 28.03 -5.31 -8.31
CA GLN A 179 29.42 -5.25 -8.78
C GLN A 179 30.03 -6.65 -8.92
N THR A 180 29.83 -7.53 -7.94
CA THR A 180 30.33 -8.92 -8.03
C THR A 180 29.67 -9.69 -9.17
N ARG A 181 28.35 -9.52 -9.36
CA ARG A 181 27.60 -10.14 -10.47
C ARG A 181 28.14 -9.67 -11.82
N GLN A 182 28.37 -8.36 -11.98
CA GLN A 182 28.93 -7.80 -13.20
C GLN A 182 30.33 -8.36 -13.49
N GLY A 183 31.21 -8.43 -12.49
CA GLY A 183 32.55 -9.01 -12.66
C GLY A 183 32.51 -10.49 -13.06
N LEU A 184 31.55 -11.26 -12.54
CA LEU A 184 31.31 -12.64 -12.98
C LEU A 184 30.83 -12.69 -14.43
N ASP A 185 29.86 -11.86 -14.81
CA ASP A 185 29.34 -11.83 -16.18
C ASP A 185 30.43 -11.44 -17.21
N GLU A 186 31.31 -10.49 -16.85
CA GLU A 186 32.50 -10.13 -17.65
C GLU A 186 33.45 -11.33 -17.80
N MET A 187 33.77 -12.03 -16.70
CA MET A 187 34.60 -13.23 -16.74
C MET A 187 33.98 -14.34 -17.61
N TYR A 188 32.68 -14.59 -17.48
CA TYR A 188 31.98 -15.57 -18.32
C TYR A 188 32.03 -15.20 -19.79
N SER A 189 31.86 -13.92 -20.12
CA SER A 189 31.98 -13.41 -21.49
C SER A 189 33.38 -13.64 -22.05
N ASP A 190 34.42 -13.33 -21.28
CA ASP A 190 35.81 -13.51 -21.70
C ASP A 190 36.18 -14.98 -21.91
N VAL A 191 35.82 -15.86 -20.97
CA VAL A 191 36.03 -17.31 -21.09
C VAL A 191 35.27 -17.87 -22.29
N TRP A 192 34.05 -17.40 -22.54
CA TRP A 192 33.26 -17.83 -23.69
C TRP A 192 33.89 -17.39 -25.02
N LYS A 193 34.43 -16.17 -25.07
CA LYS A 193 35.17 -15.65 -26.23
C LYS A 193 36.44 -16.46 -26.49
N GLN A 194 37.25 -16.72 -25.46
CA GLN A 194 38.44 -17.56 -25.55
C GLN A 194 38.10 -18.96 -26.04
N LEU A 195 37.05 -19.58 -25.50
CA LEU A 195 36.59 -20.89 -25.95
C LEU A 195 36.21 -20.91 -27.44
N LYS A 196 35.58 -19.84 -27.93
CA LYS A 196 35.20 -19.71 -29.34
C LYS A 196 36.42 -19.54 -30.25
N GLU A 197 37.39 -18.74 -29.83
CA GLU A 197 38.66 -18.54 -30.54
C GLU A 197 39.48 -19.84 -30.58
N GLU A 198 39.60 -20.53 -29.44
CA GLU A 198 40.31 -21.80 -29.33
C GLU A 198 39.68 -22.88 -30.23
N LYS A 199 38.34 -22.98 -30.23
CA LYS A 199 37.62 -23.90 -31.14
C LYS A 199 37.89 -23.59 -32.61
N LYS A 200 38.01 -22.31 -32.98
CA LYS A 200 38.31 -21.90 -34.35
C LYS A 200 39.74 -22.30 -34.73
N VAL A 201 40.72 -21.97 -33.89
CA VAL A 201 42.13 -22.32 -34.11
C VAL A 201 42.32 -23.83 -34.18
N ARG A 202 41.67 -24.60 -33.30
CA ARG A 202 41.71 -26.07 -33.33
C ARG A 202 41.20 -26.62 -34.67
N LEU A 203 40.09 -26.09 -35.19
CA LEU A 203 39.53 -26.52 -36.47
C LEU A 203 40.45 -26.18 -37.65
N GLU A 204 41.12 -25.03 -37.61
CA GLU A 204 42.11 -24.64 -38.63
C GLU A 204 43.33 -25.57 -38.60
N LEU A 205 43.84 -25.90 -37.41
CA LEU A 205 44.91 -26.88 -37.21
C LEU A 205 44.53 -28.29 -37.66
N GLU A 206 43.30 -28.74 -37.38
CA GLU A 206 42.79 -30.05 -37.84
C GLU A 206 42.80 -30.13 -39.38
N LYS A 207 42.38 -29.05 -40.07
CA LYS A 207 42.43 -28.98 -41.55
C LYS A 207 43.85 -28.98 -42.11
N GLU A 208 44.75 -28.20 -41.51
CA GLU A 208 46.15 -28.19 -41.94
C GLU A 208 46.81 -29.56 -41.73
N LEU A 209 46.49 -30.23 -40.63
CA LEU A 209 46.98 -31.59 -40.37
C LEU A 209 46.49 -32.58 -41.43
N GLU A 210 45.22 -32.54 -41.82
CA GLU A 210 44.67 -33.37 -42.90
C GLU A 210 45.41 -33.12 -44.23
N LEU A 211 45.68 -31.84 -44.55
CA LEU A 211 46.45 -31.48 -45.75
C LEU A 211 47.87 -32.04 -45.71
N GLN A 212 48.57 -31.90 -44.58
CA GLN A 212 49.92 -32.43 -44.39
C GLN A 212 49.97 -33.96 -44.52
N ILE A 213 48.97 -34.67 -43.97
CA ILE A 213 48.84 -36.11 -44.16
C ILE A 213 48.68 -36.45 -45.64
N GLY A 214 47.80 -35.74 -46.36
CA GLY A 214 47.62 -35.90 -47.80
C GLY A 214 48.93 -35.72 -48.58
N MET A 215 49.60 -34.58 -48.39
CA MET A 215 50.88 -34.28 -49.04
C MET A 215 51.95 -35.34 -48.73
N LYS A 216 52.02 -35.82 -47.47
CA LYS A 216 52.96 -36.88 -47.09
C LYS A 216 52.68 -38.18 -47.84
N THR A 217 51.41 -38.59 -47.94
CA THR A 217 51.04 -39.81 -48.68
C THR A 217 51.36 -39.70 -50.17
N GLU A 218 51.11 -38.55 -50.80
CA GLU A 218 51.48 -38.30 -52.19
C GLU A 218 53.00 -38.34 -52.39
N MET A 219 53.76 -37.72 -51.49
CA MET A 219 55.22 -37.74 -51.52
C MET A 219 55.79 -39.16 -51.35
N GLU A 220 55.23 -39.97 -50.44
CA GLU A 220 55.62 -41.37 -50.27
C GLU A 220 55.36 -42.21 -51.54
N ILE A 221 54.23 -41.97 -52.24
CA ILE A 221 53.93 -42.63 -53.52
C ILE A 221 54.92 -42.19 -54.59
N ALA A 222 55.18 -40.88 -54.72
CA ALA A 222 56.13 -40.34 -55.69
C ALA A 222 57.55 -40.88 -55.46
N MET A 223 57.98 -40.96 -54.20
CA MET A 223 59.28 -41.52 -53.81
C MET A 223 59.39 -43.00 -54.23
N LYS A 224 58.37 -43.83 -53.96
CA LYS A 224 58.37 -45.25 -54.39
C LYS A 224 58.41 -45.41 -55.91
N LEU A 225 57.73 -44.54 -56.65
CA LEU A 225 57.78 -44.56 -58.12
C LEU A 225 59.17 -44.19 -58.64
N LEU A 226 59.81 -43.17 -58.05
CA LEU A 226 61.19 -42.78 -58.39
C LEU A 226 62.20 -43.87 -58.04
N GLU A 227 62.06 -44.51 -56.87
CA GLU A 227 62.88 -45.66 -56.49
C GLU A 227 62.75 -46.77 -57.52
N LYS A 228 61.53 -47.13 -57.93
CA LYS A 228 61.29 -48.14 -58.96
C LYS A 228 61.95 -47.78 -60.29
N ASP A 229 61.76 -46.57 -60.81
CA ASP A 229 62.40 -46.10 -62.06
C ASP A 229 63.93 -46.15 -61.97
N THR A 230 64.50 -45.83 -60.80
CA THR A 230 65.94 -45.89 -60.58
C THR A 230 66.46 -47.33 -60.61
N HIS A 231 65.75 -48.28 -59.99
CA HIS A 231 66.10 -49.71 -60.05
C HIS A 231 66.01 -50.24 -61.48
N GLU A 232 64.94 -49.92 -62.22
CA GLU A 232 64.78 -50.31 -63.62
C GLU A 232 65.92 -49.76 -64.49
N LYS A 233 66.26 -48.47 -64.34
CA LYS A 233 67.41 -47.86 -65.03
C LYS A 233 68.72 -48.54 -64.64
N GLN A 234 68.94 -48.85 -63.36
CA GLN A 234 70.13 -49.54 -62.90
C GLN A 234 70.27 -50.93 -63.52
N ASP A 235 69.18 -51.70 -63.59
CA ASP A 235 69.13 -53.02 -64.24
C ASP A 235 69.46 -52.91 -65.74
N THR A 236 68.90 -51.91 -66.44
CA THR A 236 69.24 -51.68 -67.85
C THR A 236 70.72 -51.31 -68.04
N LEU A 237 71.30 -50.54 -67.12
CA LEU A 237 72.71 -50.14 -67.18
C LEU A 237 73.62 -51.34 -66.96
N VAL A 238 73.28 -52.23 -66.02
CA VAL A 238 73.98 -53.50 -65.81
C VAL A 238 73.92 -54.39 -67.07
N ALA A 239 72.74 -54.54 -67.67
CA ALA A 239 72.59 -55.31 -68.91
C ALA A 239 73.44 -54.74 -70.06
N LEU A 240 73.45 -53.41 -70.24
CA LEU A 240 74.28 -52.74 -71.24
C LEU A 240 75.79 -52.90 -70.96
N ARG A 241 76.21 -52.87 -69.69
CA ARG A 241 77.62 -53.14 -69.31
C ARG A 241 78.02 -54.56 -69.64
N GLN A 242 77.16 -55.53 -69.34
CA GLN A 242 77.37 -56.94 -69.68
C GLN A 242 77.50 -57.13 -71.19
N GLN A 243 76.60 -56.54 -71.98
CA GLN A 243 76.69 -56.53 -73.44
C GLN A 243 78.00 -55.90 -73.95
N LEU A 244 78.45 -54.81 -73.32
CA LEU A 244 79.72 -54.16 -73.68
C LEU A 244 80.93 -55.06 -73.37
N GLU A 245 80.91 -55.78 -72.25
CA GLU A 245 81.95 -56.76 -71.90
C GLU A 245 81.97 -57.94 -72.88
N GLU A 246 80.81 -58.45 -73.27
CA GLU A 246 80.68 -59.48 -74.30
C GLU A 246 81.23 -59.02 -75.65
N VAL A 247 80.87 -57.81 -76.10
CA VAL A 247 81.41 -57.23 -77.34
C VAL A 247 82.93 -57.03 -77.25
N LYS A 248 83.45 -56.57 -76.10
CA LYS A 248 84.91 -56.46 -75.88
C LYS A 248 85.59 -57.83 -75.96
N ALA A 249 85.00 -58.86 -75.34
CA ALA A 249 85.53 -60.23 -75.39
C ALA A 249 85.52 -60.77 -76.83
N ILE A 250 84.44 -60.55 -77.59
CA ILE A 250 84.35 -60.90 -79.01
C ILE A 250 85.43 -60.17 -79.82
N ASN A 251 85.60 -58.85 -79.62
CA ASN A 251 86.61 -58.07 -80.32
C ASN A 251 88.03 -58.57 -80.04
N LEU A 252 88.35 -58.90 -78.79
CA LEU A 252 89.64 -59.51 -78.42
C LEU A 252 89.85 -60.87 -79.09
N GLN A 253 88.84 -61.74 -79.06
CA GLN A 253 88.90 -63.04 -79.73
C GLN A 253 89.09 -62.91 -81.25
N MET A 254 88.38 -61.97 -81.88
CA MET A 254 88.51 -61.67 -83.31
C MET A 254 89.91 -61.15 -83.65
N PHE A 255 90.45 -60.24 -82.84
CA PHE A 255 91.81 -59.72 -83.00
C PHE A 255 92.86 -60.85 -82.92
N HIS A 256 92.77 -61.73 -81.92
CA HIS A 256 93.67 -62.88 -81.80
C HIS A 256 93.55 -63.85 -82.99
N LYS A 257 92.33 -64.12 -83.48
CA LYS A 257 92.12 -64.96 -84.67
C LYS A 257 92.73 -64.32 -85.92
N ALA A 258 92.55 -63.01 -86.11
CA ALA A 258 93.15 -62.28 -87.22
C ALA A 258 94.68 -62.32 -87.15
N GLN A 259 95.26 -62.07 -85.98
CA GLN A 259 96.70 -62.16 -85.74
C GLN A 259 97.24 -63.57 -86.04
N ASN A 260 96.58 -64.62 -85.55
CA ASN A 260 96.98 -66.01 -85.83
C ASN A 260 96.89 -66.36 -87.33
N ALA A 261 95.86 -65.87 -88.03
CA ALA A 261 95.72 -66.05 -89.47
C ALA A 261 96.84 -65.32 -90.24
N GLU A 262 97.22 -64.12 -89.80
CA GLU A 262 98.31 -63.32 -90.39
C GLU A 262 99.68 -63.98 -90.17
N SER A 263 99.96 -64.49 -88.97
CA SER A 263 101.18 -65.29 -88.70
C SER A 263 101.21 -66.60 -89.50
N SER A 264 100.06 -67.26 -89.68
CA SER A 264 99.95 -68.47 -90.50
C SER A 264 100.17 -68.19 -92.00
N LEU A 265 99.82 -66.99 -92.47
CA LEU A 265 100.09 -66.54 -93.84
C LEU A 265 101.57 -66.16 -94.04
N GLN A 266 102.21 -65.57 -93.02
CA GLN A 266 103.66 -65.30 -93.05
C GLN A 266 104.48 -66.60 -93.08
N GLN A 267 104.11 -67.63 -92.32
CA GLN A 267 104.76 -68.96 -92.35
C GLN A 267 104.55 -69.76 -93.66
N LYS A 268 103.62 -69.37 -94.54
CA LYS A 268 103.36 -70.03 -95.83
C LYS A 268 104.00 -69.32 -97.03
N ASN A 269 104.55 -68.13 -96.83
CA ASN A 269 105.26 -67.35 -97.85
C ASN A 269 106.80 -67.41 -97.66
N GLU A 270 107.29 -68.26 -96.76
CA GLU A 270 108.68 -68.73 -96.64
C GLU A 270 108.77 -70.20 -97.05
#